data_AF-A0A2J6JE73-F1
#
_entry.id   AF-A0A2J6JE73-F1
#
_cell.length_a   1.000
_cell.length_b   1.000
_cell.length_c   1.000
_cell.angle_alpha   90.00
_cell.angle_beta   90.00
_cell.angle_gamma   90.00
#
_symmetry.space_group_name_H-M   'P 1'
#
loop_
_entity.id
_entity.type
_entity.pdbx_description
1 polymer ?
#
loop_
_entity_poly.entity_id
_entity_poly.type
_entity_poly.pdbx_seq_one_letter_code
_entity_poly.pdbx_strand_id
1 'polypeptide(L)'
;MKNLGISILAILLLTPSLLWAKEVIDLTSKVEIEVVTTNEQGEQVTVRQPASKVLPGETLIYTNTYHNVGDDLAQNIVVNNAVPAHTSYIAGSAFGDGCEILLSADGGKSYASEGELTVVGDDGTSRPALPEEITHLRWIVREYQKPGDGGDVGFRVRLQ
;
A
#
# COMPACT_ATOMS: atom_id res chain seq x y z
N MET A 1 72.04 -1.07 -30.54
CA MET A 1 71.59 -0.57 -29.23
C MET A 1 70.23 0.11 -29.41
N LYS A 2 69.22 -0.40 -28.70
CA LYS A 2 67.98 0.27 -28.25
C LYS A 2 67.03 0.83 -29.32
N ASN A 3 66.07 0.00 -29.75
CA ASN A 3 64.71 0.42 -30.13
C ASN A 3 63.73 -0.53 -29.45
N LEU A 4 62.80 -0.02 -28.65
CA LEU A 4 61.35 -0.11 -28.87
C LEU A 4 60.61 0.24 -27.56
N GLY A 5 59.83 1.31 -27.60
CA GLY A 5 59.07 1.83 -26.46
C GLY A 5 57.91 0.90 -26.09
N ILE A 6 57.72 0.73 -24.78
CA ILE A 6 56.55 0.08 -24.22
C ILE A 6 55.52 1.19 -23.95
N SER A 7 54.54 1.32 -24.85
CA SER A 7 53.34 2.12 -24.59
C SER A 7 52.43 1.32 -23.66
N ILE A 8 52.24 1.83 -22.45
CA ILE A 8 51.29 1.29 -21.46
C ILE A 8 49.88 1.68 -21.94
N LEU A 9 49.09 0.68 -22.34
CA LEU A 9 47.68 0.83 -22.62
C LEU A 9 46.91 0.80 -21.29
N ALA A 10 46.47 1.97 -20.81
CA ALA A 10 45.57 2.06 -19.67
C ALA A 10 44.16 1.61 -20.10
N ILE A 11 43.77 0.39 -19.71
CA ILE A 11 42.39 -0.08 -19.83
C ILE A 11 41.59 0.60 -18.71
N LEU A 12 40.81 1.60 -19.10
CA LEU A 12 39.80 2.21 -18.25
C LEU A 12 38.68 1.18 -18.03
N LEU A 13 38.73 0.45 -16.92
CA LEU A 13 37.60 -0.35 -16.44
C LEU A 13 36.47 0.62 -16.08
N LEU A 14 35.59 0.89 -17.05
CA LEU A 14 34.29 1.50 -16.78
C LEU A 14 33.52 0.47 -15.95
N THR A 15 33.62 0.55 -14.63
CA THR A 15 32.68 -0.16 -13.78
C THR A 15 31.31 0.41 -14.10
N PRO A 16 30.36 -0.37 -14.63
CA PRO A 16 28.97 0.07 -14.56
C PRO A 16 28.68 0.13 -13.08
N SER A 17 28.69 1.34 -12.51
CA SER A 17 28.04 1.58 -11.23
C SER A 17 26.60 1.17 -11.45
N LEU A 18 26.29 -0.04 -11.01
CA LEU A 18 24.93 -0.44 -10.67
C LEU A 18 24.51 0.56 -9.60
N LEU A 19 23.93 1.67 -10.03
CA LEU A 19 23.01 2.45 -9.21
C LEU A 19 21.93 1.45 -8.83
N TRP A 20 22.10 0.78 -7.69
CA TRP A 20 20.96 0.13 -7.04
C TRP A 20 19.89 1.20 -6.96
N ALA A 21 18.69 0.90 -7.44
CA ALA A 21 17.55 1.78 -7.24
C ALA A 21 17.48 2.06 -5.74
N LYS A 22 17.88 3.27 -5.33
CA LYS A 22 17.72 3.72 -3.95
C LYS A 22 16.22 3.64 -3.72
N GLU A 23 15.77 2.79 -2.80
CA GLU A 23 14.36 2.78 -2.40
C GLU A 23 14.05 4.18 -1.88
N VAL A 24 13.28 4.94 -2.66
CA VAL A 24 12.93 6.32 -2.35
C VAL A 24 11.69 6.40 -1.48
N ILE A 25 10.89 5.33 -1.42
CA ILE A 25 9.68 5.26 -0.60
C ILE A 25 9.84 4.19 0.46
N ASP A 26 9.80 4.59 1.73
CA ASP A 26 9.62 3.70 2.86
C ASP A 26 8.13 3.41 3.05
N LEU A 27 7.80 2.17 3.42
CA LEU A 27 6.44 1.74 3.70
C LEU A 27 6.38 1.00 5.04
N THR A 28 5.57 1.50 5.97
CA THR A 28 5.32 0.84 7.25
C THR A 28 3.84 0.49 7.36
N SER A 29 3.52 -0.57 8.12
CA SER A 29 2.15 -1.08 8.22
C SER A 29 1.80 -1.33 9.68
N LYS A 30 0.57 -0.97 10.07
CA LYS A 30 0.00 -1.28 11.39
C LYS A 30 -1.42 -1.82 11.27
N VAL A 31 -1.79 -2.63 12.26
CA VAL A 31 -3.14 -3.18 12.40
C VAL A 31 -3.69 -2.77 13.76
N GLU A 32 -4.85 -2.12 13.75
CA GLU A 32 -5.48 -1.56 14.93
C GLU A 32 -6.93 -2.03 15.06
N ILE A 33 -7.47 -1.95 16.28
CA ILE A 33 -8.89 -2.09 16.58
C ILE A 33 -9.40 -0.82 17.24
N GLU A 34 -10.69 -0.53 17.06
CA GLU A 34 -11.39 0.54 17.79
C GLU A 34 -12.00 -0.06 19.07
N VAL A 35 -11.63 0.50 20.23
CA VAL A 35 -12.10 0.06 21.56
C VAL A 35 -12.74 1.23 22.28
N VAL A 36 -13.92 0.99 22.86
CA VAL A 36 -14.58 1.96 23.72
C VAL A 36 -13.95 1.88 25.11
N THR A 37 -13.38 3.00 25.55
CA THR A 37 -12.79 3.18 26.89
C THR A 37 -13.52 4.28 27.63
N THR A 38 -13.39 4.29 28.96
CA THR A 38 -13.94 5.36 29.79
C THR A 38 -12.79 6.34 30.11
N ASN A 39 -12.97 7.63 29.78
CA ASN A 39 -11.99 8.66 30.10
C ASN A 39 -12.05 9.05 31.59
N GLU A 40 -11.15 9.94 32.03
CA GLU A 40 -11.09 10.42 33.43
C GLU A 40 -12.37 11.15 33.89
N GLN A 41 -13.20 11.61 32.95
CA GLN A 41 -14.48 12.29 33.20
C GLN A 41 -15.68 11.32 33.24
N GLY A 42 -15.45 10.02 33.02
CA GLY A 42 -16.52 9.01 33.00
C GLY A 42 -17.22 8.86 31.64
N GLU A 43 -16.74 9.52 30.59
CA GLU A 43 -17.32 9.44 29.25
C GLU A 43 -16.77 8.26 28.45
N GLN A 44 -17.62 7.64 27.64
CA GLN A 44 -17.20 6.60 26.71
C GLN A 44 -16.57 7.23 25.47
N VAL A 45 -15.30 6.91 25.21
CA VAL A 45 -14.53 7.36 24.06
C VAL A 45 -14.03 6.17 23.25
N THR A 46 -14.12 6.25 21.93
CA THR A 46 -13.56 5.23 21.04
C THR A 46 -12.12 5.58 20.72
N VAL A 47 -11.19 4.69 21.04
CA VAL A 47 -9.75 4.85 20.77
C VAL A 47 -9.25 3.73 19.86
N ARG A 48 -8.25 4.02 19.03
CA ARG A 48 -7.51 3.00 18.28
C ARG A 48 -6.36 2.47 19.12
N GLN A 49 -6.21 1.15 19.14
CA GLN A 49 -5.08 0.49 19.78
C GLN A 49 -4.58 -0.69 18.93
N PRO A 50 -3.30 -1.10 19.09
CA PRO A 50 -2.76 -2.25 18.37
C PRO A 50 -3.60 -3.52 18.58
N ALA A 51 -3.86 -4.24 17.49
CA ALA A 51 -4.54 -5.53 17.54
C ALA A 51 -3.61 -6.57 18.20
N SER A 52 -3.89 -6.95 19.44
CA SER A 52 -3.10 -7.96 20.19
C SER A 52 -3.78 -9.32 20.25
N LYS A 53 -5.09 -9.33 20.51
CA LYS A 53 -5.95 -10.51 20.44
C LYS A 53 -7.26 -10.09 19.79
N VAL A 54 -7.59 -10.77 18.70
CA VAL A 54 -8.79 -10.48 17.91
C VAL A 54 -9.72 -11.68 17.87
N LEU A 55 -11.03 -11.43 17.82
CA LEU A 55 -12.08 -12.43 17.80
C LEU A 55 -12.87 -12.38 16.48
N PRO A 56 -13.42 -13.51 16.00
CA PRO A 56 -14.30 -13.52 14.83
C PRO A 56 -15.42 -12.48 14.97
N GLY A 57 -15.71 -11.77 13.88
CA GLY A 57 -16.65 -10.67 13.82
C GLY A 57 -16.05 -9.28 14.14
N GLU A 58 -14.86 -9.21 14.73
CA GLU A 58 -14.21 -7.92 15.00
C GLU A 58 -13.77 -7.22 13.72
N THR A 59 -13.73 -5.89 13.80
CA THR A 59 -13.26 -5.03 12.71
C THR A 59 -11.81 -4.63 12.94
N LEU A 60 -10.95 -4.94 11.98
CA LEU A 60 -9.55 -4.56 11.97
C LEU A 60 -9.34 -3.38 11.02
N ILE A 61 -8.45 -2.49 11.40
CA ILE A 61 -8.06 -1.31 10.63
C ILE A 61 -6.62 -1.51 10.20
N TYR A 62 -6.41 -1.64 8.90
CA TYR A 62 -5.08 -1.69 8.29
C TYR A 62 -4.70 -0.28 7.87
N THR A 63 -3.54 0.19 8.32
CA THR A 63 -2.97 1.48 7.90
C THR A 63 -1.55 1.24 7.41
N ASN A 64 -1.28 1.68 6.19
CA ASN A 64 0.04 1.74 5.59
C ASN A 64 0.49 3.19 5.52
N THR A 65 1.63 3.51 6.12
CA THR A 65 2.25 4.84 6.06
C THR A 65 3.37 4.79 5.05
N TYR A 66 3.27 5.59 4.00
CA TYR A 66 4.32 5.75 2.99
C TYR A 66 5.08 7.05 3.24
N HIS A 67 6.38 7.07 2.97
CA HIS A 67 7.23 8.24 3.20
C HIS A 67 8.35 8.33 2.18
N ASN A 68 8.54 9.50 1.55
CA ASN A 68 9.64 9.74 0.63
C ASN A 68 10.94 10.03 1.40
N VAL A 69 11.80 9.02 1.49
CA VAL A 69 13.14 9.08 2.11
C VAL A 69 14.25 9.35 1.09
N GLY A 70 13.89 9.58 -0.17
CA GLY A 70 14.79 10.00 -1.23
C GLY A 70 15.22 11.47 -1.12
N ASP A 71 16.13 11.86 -2.01
CA ASP A 71 16.62 13.24 -2.09
C ASP A 71 15.89 14.05 -3.20
N ASP A 72 15.00 13.40 -3.95
CA ASP A 72 14.28 13.96 -5.11
C ASP A 72 12.75 13.88 -4.95
N LEU A 73 12.02 14.57 -5.83
CA LEU A 73 10.55 14.46 -5.94
C LEU A 73 10.15 13.04 -6.35
N ALA A 74 9.27 12.41 -5.58
CA ALA A 74 8.64 11.14 -5.93
C ALA A 74 7.27 11.35 -6.59
N GLN A 75 6.96 10.50 -7.56
CA GLN A 75 5.74 10.53 -8.37
C GLN A 75 5.27 9.11 -8.65
N ASN A 76 3.99 8.96 -9.01
CA ASN A 76 3.41 7.66 -9.35
C ASN A 76 3.60 6.61 -8.25
N ILE A 77 3.52 7.03 -6.99
CA ILE A 77 3.60 6.12 -5.86
C ILE A 77 2.32 5.28 -5.88
N VAL A 78 2.49 3.96 -5.91
CA VAL A 78 1.39 3.00 -5.88
C VAL A 78 1.57 2.11 -4.66
N VAL A 79 0.61 2.17 -3.75
CA VAL A 79 0.52 1.25 -2.61
C VAL A 79 -0.50 0.17 -2.96
N ASN A 80 -0.11 -1.10 -2.92
CA ASN A 80 -1.02 -2.22 -3.10
C ASN A 80 -1.12 -2.99 -1.78
N ASN A 81 -2.33 -3.37 -1.38
CA ASN A 81 -2.53 -4.22 -0.21
C ASN A 81 -3.54 -5.32 -0.52
N ALA A 82 -3.22 -6.54 -0.13
CA ALA A 82 -4.15 -7.67 -0.23
C ALA A 82 -5.11 -7.64 0.96
N VAL A 83 -6.37 -8.01 0.73
CA VAL A 83 -7.30 -8.31 1.81
C VAL A 83 -6.79 -9.56 2.53
N PRO A 84 -6.49 -9.51 3.84
CA PRO A 84 -5.93 -10.65 4.56
C PRO A 84 -6.85 -11.87 4.53
N ALA A 85 -6.25 -13.07 4.54
CA ALA A 85 -6.98 -14.32 4.65
C ALA A 85 -7.89 -14.34 5.89
N HIS A 86 -9.03 -15.01 5.79
CA HIS A 86 -10.05 -15.09 6.84
C HIS A 86 -10.67 -13.74 7.25
N THR A 87 -10.56 -12.73 6.38
CA THR A 87 -11.23 -11.44 6.56
C THR A 87 -12.05 -11.08 5.33
N SER A 88 -13.00 -10.17 5.48
CA SER A 88 -13.74 -9.57 4.37
C SER A 88 -13.64 -8.06 4.42
N TYR A 89 -13.43 -7.42 3.28
CA TYR A 89 -13.39 -5.97 3.19
C TYR A 89 -14.71 -5.34 3.64
N ILE A 90 -14.62 -4.19 4.32
CA ILE A 90 -15.78 -3.38 4.67
C ILE A 90 -15.92 -2.28 3.62
N ALA A 91 -17.03 -2.31 2.87
CA ALA A 91 -17.31 -1.35 1.80
C ALA A 91 -17.19 0.11 2.26
N GLY A 92 -16.64 0.97 1.41
CA GLY A 92 -16.42 2.39 1.68
C GLY A 92 -15.48 2.71 2.84
N SER A 93 -14.73 1.72 3.35
CA SER A 93 -13.83 1.93 4.49
C SER A 93 -12.41 2.34 4.09
N ALA A 94 -12.07 2.22 2.80
CA ALA A 94 -10.77 2.62 2.28
C ALA A 94 -10.57 4.14 2.36
N PHE A 95 -9.37 4.57 2.74
CA PHE A 95 -9.00 5.98 2.88
C PHE A 95 -7.57 6.22 2.38
N GLY A 96 -7.29 7.48 2.03
CA GLY A 96 -5.98 7.93 1.57
C GLY A 96 -6.13 9.32 0.97
N ASP A 97 -5.68 10.34 1.69
CA ASP A 97 -5.81 11.73 1.20
C ASP A 97 -4.94 11.95 -0.04
N GLY A 98 -5.43 12.75 -0.99
CA GLY A 98 -4.76 12.97 -2.28
C GLY A 98 -4.55 11.71 -3.15
N CYS A 99 -5.20 10.58 -2.81
CA CYS A 99 -5.04 9.32 -3.52
C CYS A 99 -6.27 8.98 -4.37
N GLU A 100 -6.04 8.40 -5.54
CA GLU A 100 -7.07 7.59 -6.20
C GLU A 100 -7.07 6.20 -5.57
N ILE A 101 -8.26 5.72 -5.21
CA ILE A 101 -8.46 4.41 -4.57
C ILE A 101 -9.15 3.47 -5.56
N LEU A 102 -8.52 2.33 -5.82
CA LEU A 102 -9.03 1.29 -6.70
C LEU A 102 -9.09 -0.04 -5.95
N LEU A 103 -10.07 -0.87 -6.31
CA LEU A 103 -10.28 -2.20 -5.76
C LEU A 103 -10.11 -3.25 -6.85
N SER A 104 -9.83 -4.48 -6.42
CA SER A 104 -9.68 -5.65 -7.28
C SER A 104 -10.43 -6.84 -6.71
N ALA A 105 -11.12 -7.58 -7.58
CA ALA A 105 -11.78 -8.85 -7.24
C ALA A 105 -11.09 -10.09 -7.84
N ASP A 106 -9.98 -9.93 -8.58
CA ASP A 106 -9.37 -11.01 -9.37
C ASP A 106 -7.93 -11.37 -8.96
N GLY A 107 -7.58 -11.10 -7.70
CA GLY A 107 -6.24 -11.33 -7.18
C GLY A 107 -5.22 -10.27 -7.58
N GLY A 108 -5.69 -9.05 -7.89
CA GLY A 108 -4.84 -7.91 -8.18
C GLY A 108 -4.39 -7.82 -9.64
N LYS A 109 -5.13 -8.43 -10.57
CA LYS A 109 -4.84 -8.41 -12.00
C LYS A 109 -5.50 -7.22 -12.69
N SER A 110 -6.72 -6.87 -12.27
CA SER A 110 -7.44 -5.68 -12.74
C SER A 110 -7.94 -4.85 -11.56
N TYR A 111 -8.09 -3.54 -11.80
CA TYR A 111 -8.48 -2.58 -10.77
C TYR A 111 -9.51 -1.62 -11.34
N ALA A 112 -10.52 -1.30 -10.53
CA ALA A 112 -11.53 -0.28 -10.84
C ALA A 112 -11.92 0.47 -9.58
N SER A 113 -12.59 1.62 -9.72
CA SER A 113 -13.18 2.29 -8.57
C SER A 113 -14.26 1.41 -7.93
N GLU A 114 -14.51 1.55 -6.62
CA GLU A 114 -15.41 0.65 -5.87
C GLU A 114 -16.82 0.56 -6.49
N GLY A 115 -17.35 1.66 -7.02
CA GLY A 115 -18.68 1.69 -7.67
C GLY A 115 -18.71 1.14 -9.09
N GLU A 116 -17.55 0.88 -9.70
CA GLU A 116 -17.41 0.42 -11.10
C GLU A 116 -16.83 -1.00 -11.19
N LEU A 117 -16.38 -1.57 -10.07
CA LEU A 117 -15.80 -2.90 -10.05
C LEU A 117 -16.88 -3.96 -10.28
N THR A 118 -16.68 -4.77 -11.33
CA THR A 118 -17.57 -5.87 -11.69
C THR A 118 -16.86 -7.21 -11.63
N VAL A 119 -17.62 -8.26 -11.32
CA VAL A 119 -17.20 -9.66 -11.40
C VAL A 119 -18.04 -10.37 -12.47
N VAL A 120 -17.40 -11.27 -13.22
CA VAL A 120 -18.08 -12.16 -14.16
C VAL A 120 -18.38 -13.47 -13.42
N GLY A 121 -19.67 -13.82 -13.31
CA GLY A 121 -20.11 -15.07 -12.72
C GLY A 121 -19.81 -16.29 -13.59
N ASP A 122 -19.99 -17.48 -13.04
CA ASP A 122 -19.75 -18.75 -13.75
C ASP A 122 -20.66 -18.91 -14.99
N ASP A 123 -21.79 -18.22 -15.01
CA ASP A 123 -22.73 -18.15 -16.14
C ASP A 123 -22.32 -17.14 -17.23
N GLY A 124 -21.19 -16.46 -17.05
CA GLY A 124 -20.66 -15.43 -17.95
C GLY A 124 -21.33 -14.07 -17.81
N THR A 125 -22.26 -13.89 -16.87
CA THR A 125 -22.91 -12.60 -16.63
C THR A 125 -22.04 -11.68 -15.79
N SER A 126 -22.07 -10.38 -16.09
CA SER A 126 -21.36 -9.36 -15.30
C SER A 126 -22.30 -8.73 -14.28
N ARG A 127 -21.79 -8.54 -13.06
CA ARG A 127 -22.49 -7.85 -11.97
C ARG A 127 -21.49 -7.06 -11.12
N PRO A 128 -21.96 -6.11 -10.28
CA PRO A 128 -21.11 -5.47 -9.28
C PRO A 128 -20.41 -6.51 -8.38
N ALA A 129 -19.15 -6.22 -8.04
CA ALA A 129 -18.40 -6.99 -7.06
C ALA A 129 -18.99 -6.82 -5.66
N LEU A 130 -19.07 -7.91 -4.90
CA LEU A 130 -19.47 -7.87 -3.49
C LEU A 130 -18.25 -7.57 -2.60
N PRO A 131 -18.44 -6.98 -1.41
CA PRO A 131 -17.33 -6.68 -0.50
C PRO A 131 -16.49 -7.91 -0.13
N GLU A 132 -17.12 -9.08 0.01
CA GLU A 132 -16.45 -10.37 0.27
C GLU A 132 -15.62 -10.90 -0.91
N GLU A 133 -15.83 -10.38 -2.12
CA GLU A 133 -15.08 -10.75 -3.33
C GLU A 133 -13.86 -9.83 -3.54
N ILE A 134 -13.73 -8.76 -2.75
CA ILE A 134 -12.58 -7.86 -2.84
C ILE A 134 -11.34 -8.59 -2.33
N THR A 135 -10.34 -8.64 -3.20
CA THR A 135 -9.07 -9.34 -2.96
C THR A 135 -7.93 -8.37 -2.68
N HIS A 136 -7.92 -7.19 -3.31
CA HIS A 136 -6.85 -6.21 -3.19
C HIS A 136 -7.39 -4.79 -3.26
N LEU A 137 -6.64 -3.88 -2.65
CA LEU A 137 -6.80 -2.44 -2.74
C LEU A 137 -5.52 -1.84 -3.32
N ARG A 138 -5.69 -0.75 -4.06
CA ARG A 138 -4.60 0.04 -4.65
C ARG A 138 -4.86 1.51 -4.40
N TRP A 139 -3.84 2.20 -3.90
CA TRP A 139 -3.80 3.66 -3.82
C TRP A 139 -2.77 4.19 -4.80
N ILE A 140 -3.18 5.16 -5.62
CA ILE A 140 -2.30 5.91 -6.51
C ILE A 140 -2.20 7.33 -5.96
N VAL A 141 -1.04 7.69 -5.42
CA VAL A 141 -0.79 9.03 -4.88
C VAL A 141 -0.72 10.01 -6.06
N ARG A 142 -1.67 10.95 -6.14
CA ARG A 142 -1.78 11.90 -7.26
C ARG A 142 -0.90 13.13 -7.09
N GLU A 143 -0.49 13.40 -5.86
CA GLU A 143 0.35 14.54 -5.54
C GLU A 143 1.84 14.21 -5.62
N TYR A 144 2.63 15.15 -6.11
CA TYR A 144 4.09 15.07 -6.10
C TYR A 144 4.58 15.11 -4.64
N GLN A 145 5.37 14.11 -4.24
CA GLN A 145 5.89 14.01 -2.88
C GLN A 145 7.33 14.53 -2.84
N LYS A 146 7.60 15.58 -2.07
CA LYS A 146 8.96 16.07 -1.80
C LYS A 146 9.70 15.12 -0.85
N PRO A 147 11.03 15.22 -0.76
CA PRO A 147 11.79 14.59 0.31
C PRO A 147 11.18 14.93 1.68
N GLY A 148 10.84 13.90 2.46
CA GLY A 148 10.17 14.04 3.76
C GLY A 148 8.64 14.07 3.73
N ASP A 149 8.02 14.14 2.55
CA ASP A 149 6.56 14.03 2.44
C ASP A 149 6.11 12.57 2.60
N GLY A 150 4.88 12.38 3.04
CA GLY A 150 4.30 11.06 3.23
C GLY A 150 2.83 11.16 3.59
N GLY A 151 2.19 10.01 3.74
CA GLY A 151 0.78 9.93 4.08
C GLY A 151 0.35 8.55 4.53
N ASP A 152 -0.87 8.50 5.03
CA ASP A 152 -1.51 7.26 5.45
C ASP A 152 -2.57 6.85 4.44
N VAL A 153 -2.51 5.58 4.05
CA VAL A 153 -3.57 4.90 3.33
C VAL A 153 -4.04 3.70 4.14
N GLY A 154 -5.27 3.28 3.98
CA GLY A 154 -5.76 2.16 4.75
C GLY A 154 -7.18 1.78 4.46
N PHE A 155 -7.65 0.74 5.12
CA PHE A 155 -8.97 0.17 4.95
C PHE A 155 -9.36 -0.66 6.18
N ARG A 156 -10.63 -1.04 6.24
CA ARG A 156 -11.15 -1.91 7.30
C ARG A 156 -11.57 -3.26 6.74
N VAL A 157 -11.38 -4.28 7.56
CA VAL A 157 -11.85 -5.64 7.29
C VAL A 157 -12.59 -6.19 8.50
N ARG A 158 -13.54 -7.10 8.26
CA ARG A 158 -14.18 -7.91 9.28
C ARG A 158 -13.55 -9.29 9.32
N LEU A 159 -13.07 -9.69 10.51
CA LEU A 159 -12.59 -11.05 10.75
C LEU A 159 -13.76 -12.04 10.67
N GLN A 160 -13.60 -13.14 9.96
CA GLN A 160 -14.63 -14.18 9.78
C GLN A 160 -14.55 -15.28 10.83
#